data_AF-A0A955CGY1-F1
#
_entry.id   AF-A0A955CGY1-F1
#
_cell.length_a   1.000
_cell.length_b   1.000
_cell.length_c   1.000
_cell.angle_alpha   90.00
_cell.angle_beta   90.00
_cell.angle_gamma   90.00
#
_symmetry.space_group_name_H-M   'P 1'
#
loop_
_entity.id
_entity.type
_entity.pdbx_description
1 polymer ?
#
loop_
_entity_poly.entity_id
_entity_poly.type
_entity_poly.pdbx_seq_one_letter_code
_entity_poly.pdbx_strand_id
1 'polypeptide(L)'
;MTALLSRFNLTSQRRPCGMLVGLAFLGMFTSVVCAVEVRTLQFRIHDDQANSLPCRIHLRDDDGKRIEVVGYPSWHDHFVCNGEATVNVPSNRVTYEIERGPEYRQFWQDKVIAANAE
;
A
#
# COMPACT_ATOMS: atom_id res chain seq x y z
N MET A 1 -41.02 -40.34 -80.89
CA MET A 1 -39.59 -40.09 -81.16
C MET A 1 -38.99 -39.55 -79.86
N THR A 2 -38.37 -40.44 -79.07
CA THR A 2 -36.90 -40.46 -78.82
C THR A 2 -36.56 -39.45 -77.71
N ALA A 3 -36.44 -39.89 -76.45
CA ALA A 3 -35.16 -40.11 -75.73
C ALA A 3 -34.48 -38.74 -75.35
N LEU A 4 -33.84 -38.47 -74.20
CA LEU A 4 -33.34 -39.25 -73.07
C LEU A 4 -32.44 -38.27 -72.25
N LEU A 5 -32.47 -38.39 -70.91
CA LEU A 5 -31.43 -38.00 -69.91
C LEU A 5 -31.10 -36.50 -69.67
N SER A 6 -31.34 -35.97 -68.47
CA SER A 6 -30.56 -36.10 -67.21
C SER A 6 -29.42 -35.09 -67.11
N ARG A 7 -29.48 -34.21 -66.08
CA ARG A 7 -28.42 -34.06 -65.09
C ARG A 7 -29.01 -33.64 -63.74
N PHE A 8 -28.96 -34.56 -62.78
CA PHE A 8 -28.94 -34.27 -61.36
C PHE A 8 -27.67 -33.46 -61.05
N ASN A 9 -27.80 -32.43 -60.19
CA ASN A 9 -26.76 -32.17 -59.19
C ASN A 9 -27.38 -31.52 -57.95
N LEU A 10 -27.17 -32.22 -56.84
CA LEU A 10 -27.49 -31.83 -55.47
C LEU A 10 -26.70 -30.59 -55.06
N THR A 11 -27.31 -29.79 -54.19
CA THR A 11 -26.76 -28.96 -53.09
C THR A 11 -27.73 -27.77 -52.94
N SER A 12 -28.19 -27.34 -51.77
CA SER A 12 -27.63 -27.40 -50.44
C SER A 12 -28.76 -27.43 -49.41
N GLN A 13 -28.39 -27.94 -48.26
CA GLN A 13 -29.18 -28.41 -47.14
C GLN A 13 -30.04 -27.33 -46.50
N ARG A 14 -31.26 -27.73 -46.12
CA ARG A 14 -32.14 -27.04 -45.17
C ARG A 14 -31.50 -27.03 -43.77
N ARG A 15 -31.61 -25.94 -42.99
CA ARG A 15 -32.51 -25.82 -41.82
C ARG A 15 -32.19 -24.62 -40.88
N PRO A 16 -33.17 -24.21 -40.06
CA PRO A 16 -33.26 -22.89 -39.40
C PRO A 16 -32.92 -22.93 -37.90
N CYS A 17 -33.09 -21.78 -37.25
CA CYS A 17 -33.24 -21.58 -35.80
C CYS A 17 -31.94 -21.64 -34.97
N GLY A 18 -31.53 -20.49 -34.45
CA GLY A 18 -30.37 -20.34 -33.57
C GLY A 18 -30.50 -19.12 -32.65
N MET A 19 -31.64 -19.01 -31.97
CA MET A 19 -31.87 -18.05 -30.89
C MET A 19 -31.14 -18.52 -29.63
N LEU A 20 -29.82 -18.32 -29.51
CA LEU A 20 -29.04 -18.57 -28.28
C LEU A 20 -27.68 -17.84 -28.33
N VAL A 21 -27.64 -16.52 -28.07
CA VAL A 21 -26.37 -15.75 -27.93
C VAL A 21 -26.30 -14.96 -26.61
N GLY A 22 -27.25 -15.14 -25.68
CA GLY A 22 -27.48 -14.20 -24.57
C GLY A 22 -26.91 -14.51 -23.18
N LEU A 23 -26.08 -15.54 -22.94
CA LEU A 23 -25.82 -16.04 -21.58
C LEU A 23 -24.40 -16.59 -21.31
N ALA A 24 -23.35 -15.95 -21.84
CA ALA A 24 -21.97 -16.42 -21.65
C ALA A 24 -20.97 -15.34 -21.19
N PHE A 25 -21.43 -14.28 -20.50
CA PHE A 25 -20.56 -13.20 -20.01
C PHE A 25 -20.63 -12.96 -18.48
N LEU A 26 -21.04 -13.96 -17.68
CA LEU A 26 -21.18 -13.79 -16.22
C LEU A 26 -20.11 -14.51 -15.37
N GLY A 27 -19.11 -15.15 -15.98
CA GLY A 27 -18.32 -16.19 -15.29
C GLY A 27 -16.85 -15.90 -14.98
N MET A 28 -16.29 -14.73 -15.29
CA MET A 28 -14.82 -14.59 -15.31
C MET A 28 -14.31 -13.29 -14.68
N PHE A 29 -14.68 -13.07 -13.42
CA PHE A 29 -13.94 -12.18 -12.50
C PHE A 29 -13.49 -13.00 -11.29
N THR A 30 -12.67 -14.02 -11.54
CA THR A 30 -11.91 -14.68 -10.47
C THR A 30 -10.87 -13.67 -9.96
N SER A 31 -11.17 -12.99 -8.86
CA SER A 31 -10.21 -12.10 -8.20
C SER A 31 -9.03 -12.93 -7.72
N VAL A 32 -7.83 -12.59 -8.20
CA VAL A 32 -6.58 -13.10 -7.64
C VAL A 32 -6.40 -12.46 -6.27
N VAL A 33 -6.47 -13.27 -5.21
CA VAL A 33 -6.13 -12.83 -3.86
C VAL A 33 -4.64 -13.07 -3.68
N CYS A 34 -3.82 -12.02 -3.80
CA CYS A 34 -2.42 -12.10 -3.39
C CYS A 34 -2.36 -12.07 -1.85
N ALA A 35 -1.73 -13.08 -1.25
CA ALA A 35 -1.41 -13.05 0.17
C ALA A 35 -0.29 -12.05 0.39
N VAL A 36 -0.54 -11.07 1.27
CA VAL A 36 0.43 -10.06 1.68
C VAL A 36 1.22 -10.63 2.85
N GLU A 37 2.53 -10.82 2.68
CA GLU A 37 3.41 -11.33 3.74
C GLU A 37 3.65 -10.23 4.78
N VAL A 38 3.19 -10.46 6.01
CA VAL A 38 3.41 -9.52 7.12
C VAL A 38 4.74 -9.84 7.81
N ARG A 39 5.58 -8.82 7.97
CA ARG A 39 6.90 -8.93 8.63
C ARG A 39 6.97 -8.00 9.84
N THR A 40 7.82 -8.36 10.80
CA THR A 40 8.05 -7.53 11.99
C THR A 40 9.31 -6.70 11.82
N LEU A 41 9.18 -5.38 11.96
CA LEU A 41 10.27 -4.41 11.95
C LEU A 41 10.48 -3.87 13.37
N GLN A 42 11.72 -3.86 13.83
CA GLN A 42 12.10 -3.35 15.15
C GLN A 42 12.98 -2.10 14.99
N PHE A 43 12.61 -1.05 15.70
CA PHE A 43 13.34 0.20 15.81
C PHE A 43 13.97 0.30 17.20
N ARG A 44 15.25 0.67 17.22
CA ARG A 44 16.02 1.05 18.41
C ARG A 44 16.83 2.29 18.08
N ILE A 45 16.47 3.43 18.66
CA ILE A 45 17.07 4.73 18.38
C ILE A 45 17.72 5.23 19.67
N HIS A 46 19.03 5.46 19.60
CA HIS A 46 19.82 5.91 20.75
C HIS A 46 20.73 7.09 20.36
N ASP A 47 21.18 7.87 21.36
CA ASP A 47 22.25 8.85 21.21
C ASP A 47 23.64 8.20 21.32
N ASP A 48 24.68 9.03 21.22
CA ASP A 48 26.08 8.60 21.32
C ASP A 48 26.44 8.03 22.72
N GLN A 49 25.58 8.26 23.72
CA GLN A 49 25.70 7.77 25.10
C GLN A 49 24.80 6.55 25.37
N ALA A 50 24.17 5.99 24.33
CA ALA A 50 23.23 4.88 24.38
C ALA A 50 21.89 5.17 25.10
N ASN A 51 21.53 6.44 25.32
CA ASN A 51 20.22 6.81 25.84
C ASN A 51 19.17 6.70 24.73
N SER A 52 17.99 6.15 25.05
CA SER A 52 16.86 6.06 24.11
C SER A 52 16.38 7.44 23.66
N LEU A 53 16.10 7.61 22.36
CA LEU A 53 15.68 8.88 21.75
C LEU A 53 14.22 8.85 21.28
N PRO A 54 13.29 9.62 21.86
CA PRO A 54 12.00 9.89 21.25
C PRO A 54 12.13 10.46 19.84
N CYS A 55 11.35 9.88 18.95
CA CYS A 55 11.34 10.24 17.54
C CYS A 55 9.96 10.04 16.92
N ARG A 56 9.76 10.73 15.79
CA ARG A 56 8.64 10.52 14.89
C ARG A 56 9.11 9.64 13.76
N ILE A 57 8.33 8.62 13.44
CA ILE A 57 8.66 7.66 12.40
C ILE A 57 7.55 7.70 11.35
N HIS A 58 7.94 8.00 10.11
CA HIS A 58 7.08 7.91 8.93
C HIS A 58 7.40 6.59 8.24
N LEU A 59 6.36 5.81 7.89
CA LEU A 59 6.52 4.55 7.15
C LEU A 59 5.70 4.59 5.87
N ARG A 60 6.33 4.16 4.78
CA ARG A 60 5.71 4.04 3.46
C ARG A 60 6.02 2.67 2.86
N ASP A 61 5.06 2.08 2.18
CA ASP A 61 5.25 0.85 1.41
C ASP A 61 6.01 1.11 0.10
N ASP A 62 6.11 0.08 -0.74
CA ASP A 62 6.86 0.16 -2.00
C ASP A 62 6.20 1.09 -3.02
N ASP A 63 4.87 1.25 -2.94
CA ASP A 63 4.09 2.20 -3.75
C ASP A 63 4.14 3.63 -3.18
N GLY A 64 4.88 3.84 -2.07
CA GLY A 64 4.98 5.12 -1.39
C GLY A 64 3.77 5.48 -0.53
N LYS A 65 2.83 4.56 -0.33
CA LYS A 65 1.64 4.77 0.50
C LYS A 65 1.99 4.60 1.97
N ARG A 66 1.43 5.47 2.82
CA ARG A 66 1.62 5.42 4.28
C ARG A 66 1.18 4.08 4.85
N ILE A 67 2.04 3.48 5.67
CA ILE A 67 1.72 2.33 6.50
C ILE A 67 1.16 2.84 7.83
N GLU A 68 -0.07 2.46 8.15
CA GLU A 68 -0.68 2.76 9.44
C GLU A 68 -0.13 1.82 10.52
N VAL A 69 0.28 2.40 11.65
CA VAL A 69 0.85 1.66 12.77
C VAL A 69 -0.10 1.73 13.95
N VAL A 70 -0.51 0.57 14.43
CA VAL A 70 -1.35 0.41 15.63
C VAL A 70 -0.46 0.29 16.87
N GLY A 71 -0.92 0.82 18.00
CA GLY A 71 -0.25 0.69 19.30
C GLY A 71 0.71 1.82 19.67
N TYR A 72 0.88 2.81 18.79
CA TYR A 72 1.67 4.01 19.05
C TYR A 72 0.81 5.27 18.85
N PRO A 73 1.06 6.36 19.61
CA PRO A 73 0.47 7.66 19.30
C PRO A 73 0.79 8.03 17.85
N SER A 74 -0.23 8.29 17.04
CA SER A 74 -0.07 8.58 15.62
C SER A 74 -0.86 9.81 15.21
N TRP A 75 -0.28 10.57 14.27
CA TRP A 75 -0.88 11.77 13.72
C TRP A 75 -0.50 11.91 12.25
N HIS A 76 -1.50 12.12 11.39
CA HIS A 76 -1.40 12.22 9.93
C HIS A 76 -0.62 11.11 9.24
N ASP A 77 0.70 11.20 9.17
CA ASP A 77 1.56 10.36 8.36
C ASP A 77 2.64 9.63 9.18
N HIS A 78 2.76 9.95 10.47
CA HIS A 78 3.76 9.37 11.37
C HIS A 78 3.14 8.79 12.65
N PHE A 79 3.96 8.03 13.36
CA PHE A 79 3.75 7.67 14.76
C PHE A 79 4.95 8.10 15.60
N VAL A 80 4.74 8.21 16.91
CA VAL A 80 5.77 8.61 17.87
C VAL A 80 6.14 7.42 18.74
N CYS A 81 7.42 7.23 19.00
CA CYS A 81 7.91 6.30 20.01
C CYS A 81 8.97 6.96 20.91
N ASN A 82 9.27 6.32 22.04
CA ASN A 82 10.29 6.78 23.00
C ASN A 82 11.71 6.29 22.66
N GLY A 83 11.95 5.86 21.41
CA GLY A 83 13.20 5.30 20.93
C GLY A 83 13.18 3.80 20.70
N GLU A 84 12.10 3.12 21.09
CA GLU A 84 11.86 1.71 20.73
C GLU A 84 10.49 1.55 20.10
N ALA A 85 10.43 0.82 18.98
CA ALA A 85 9.15 0.44 18.38
C ALA A 85 9.23 -0.94 17.72
N THR A 86 8.14 -1.71 17.81
CA THR A 86 7.98 -2.97 17.08
C THR A 86 6.70 -2.89 16.28
N VAL A 87 6.81 -2.97 14.95
CA VAL A 87 5.69 -2.77 14.04
C VAL A 87 5.61 -3.90 13.03
N ASN A 88 4.39 -4.24 12.63
CA ASN A 88 4.15 -5.21 11.58
C ASN A 88 3.93 -4.47 10.25
N VAL A 89 4.71 -4.82 9.22
CA VAL A 89 4.66 -4.20 7.90
C VAL A 89 4.20 -5.23 6.86
N PRO A 90 3.27 -4.87 5.95
CA PRO A 90 2.74 -5.78 4.93
C PRO A 90 3.66 -5.94 3.70
N SER A 91 4.73 -5.15 3.60
CA SER A 91 5.54 -5.06 2.39
C SER A 91 6.92 -5.67 2.58
N ASN A 92 7.45 -6.25 1.49
CA ASN A 92 8.85 -6.67 1.39
C ASN A 92 9.81 -5.47 1.37
N ARG A 93 9.35 -4.31 0.90
CA ARG A 93 10.09 -3.07 0.79
C ARG A 93 9.32 -1.95 1.48
N VAL A 94 9.98 -1.33 2.45
CA VAL A 94 9.43 -0.24 3.26
C VAL A 94 10.44 0.89 3.26
N THR A 95 9.97 2.10 2.99
CA THR A 95 10.74 3.33 3.18
C THR A 95 10.37 3.92 4.53
N TYR A 96 11.38 4.33 5.29
CA TYR A 96 11.18 4.97 6.58
C TYR A 96 11.94 6.30 6.65
N GLU A 97 11.33 7.27 7.32
CA GLU A 97 11.96 8.54 7.68
C GLU A 97 11.83 8.72 9.19
N ILE A 98 12.94 9.07 9.84
CA ILE A 98 13.00 9.24 11.31
C ILE A 98 13.35 10.69 11.59
N GLU A 99 12.40 11.42 12.17
CA GLU A 99 12.63 12.75 12.70
C GLU A 99 12.90 12.65 14.20
N ARG A 100 14.10 13.05 14.61
CA ARG A 100 14.43 13.18 16.03
C ARG A 100 13.75 14.44 16.55
N GLY A 101 13.05 14.33 17.68
CA GLY A 101 12.48 15.51 18.32
C GLY A 101 13.58 16.51 18.71
N PRO A 102 13.33 17.83 18.68
CA PRO A 102 14.27 18.85 19.19
C PRO A 102 14.54 18.74 20.70
N GLU A 103 13.85 17.84 21.39
CA GLU A 103 13.84 17.66 22.84
C GLU A 103 15.17 17.16 23.42
N TYR A 104 16.15 16.78 22.59
CA TYR A 104 17.52 16.43 23.04
C TYR A 104 18.49 17.60 23.19
N ARG A 105 18.01 18.84 23.03
CA ARG A 105 18.52 20.02 23.74
C ARG A 105 17.57 21.19 23.49
N GLN A 106 16.48 21.26 24.25
CA GLN A 106 15.75 22.53 24.41
C GLN A 106 16.41 23.31 25.55
N PHE A 107 17.27 24.26 25.22
CA PHE A 107 17.69 25.31 26.14
C PHE A 107 16.93 26.59 25.77
N TRP A 108 16.08 27.04 26.69
CA TRP A 108 15.43 28.35 26.62
C TRP A 108 15.87 29.15 27.84
N GLN A 109 16.39 30.37 27.61
CA GLN A 109 16.75 31.32 28.66
C GLN A 109 16.12 32.67 28.34
N ASP A 110 15.19 33.11 29.18
CA ASP A 110 14.72 34.49 29.16
C ASP A 110 15.64 35.34 30.03
N LYS A 111 16.32 36.33 29.42
CA LYS A 111 17.10 37.33 30.15
C LYS A 111 16.56 38.72 29.85
N VAL A 112 15.87 39.32 30.82
CA VAL A 112 15.53 40.75 30.78
C VAL A 112 16.79 41.52 31.18
N ILE A 113 17.41 42.23 30.24
CA ILE A 113 18.48 43.19 30.51
C ILE A 113 17.80 44.53 30.76
N ALA A 114 17.68 44.93 32.03
CA ALA A 114 17.40 46.31 32.36
C ALA A 114 18.68 47.13 32.05
N ALA A 115 18.55 48.13 31.20
CA ALA A 115 19.56 49.19 31.13
C ALA A 115 19.44 49.98 32.44
N ASN A 116 20.41 49.84 33.34
CA ASN A 116 20.54 50.77 34.44
C ASN A 116 21.05 52.09 33.85
N ALA A 117 20.15 53.05 33.74
CA ALA A 117 20.49 54.46 33.68
C ALA A 117 20.50 54.99 35.12
N GLU A 118 21.69 55.30 35.63
CA GLU A 118 22.04 56.52 36.38
C GLU A 118 23.57 56.62 36.48
#